data_AF-A0A3N9U0G8-F1
#
_entry.id   AF-A0A3N9U0G8-F1
#
_cell.length_a   1.000
_cell.length_b   1.000
_cell.length_c   1.000
_cell.angle_alpha   90.00
_cell.angle_beta   90.00
_cell.angle_gamma   90.00
#
_symmetry.space_group_name_H-M   'P 1'
#
loop_
_entity.id
_entity.type
_entity.pdbx_description
1 polymer ?
#
loop_
_entity_poly.entity_id
_entity_poly.type
_entity_poly.pdbx_seq_one_letter_code
_entity_poly.pdbx_strand_id
1 'polypeptide(L)'
;MRIKNLTVFTCIFILVNLICLAGVLFSAYRTIEINANSSISQRFHSITALSEKFERAYFDDLVATNGDCEAFSSKAKMVTFYEPYIRALTYVQDKHLRCDSLYGERNIFIREAANSFRSVMFFAHSVVDPTSAVIAFNISKDDGKTVVSYGINLSTFQDIMLTLEHFYDVSMVIGDYEITTSGFTHLSQDLKQKFINNTIEMNGYQVHYDITYSKFLTFTLTNYRQFIFILFFLSFPITYWVYGGIKRLDLNAHKIAKGIKRSEFEPYYQPIFNAKGSIIGCEVLARWNSKSGLIPPDIFIPQAEKSGQIQAIFSQLVTKTIQMLYTSGSLPTKEFHVGINISAPQISQSQFIEDCVKLAQTLKRYDAILVLELTERIHLPEDELLQQTLKILRDEGIKLALDDFGTGYSSLLYFAKIKFDILKIDKTFVDLISQENDQKLLLNNVIDLGRQLKIRITAEGIETLYQYEYLKQYNIDYYQGYYFDKPMRAKDFMARYLLN
;
A
#
# COMPACT_ATOMS: atom_id res chain seq x y z
N MET A 1 -6.12 -4.68 27.50
CA MET A 1 -5.29 -4.18 26.37
C MET A 1 -5.12 -5.21 25.24
N ARG A 2 -4.82 -6.48 25.53
CA ARG A 2 -4.69 -7.56 24.52
C ARG A 2 -5.93 -7.77 23.63
N ILE A 3 -7.14 -7.74 24.20
CA ILE A 3 -8.40 -7.94 23.45
C ILE A 3 -8.63 -6.84 22.41
N LYS A 4 -8.38 -5.57 22.76
CA LYS A 4 -8.49 -4.42 21.84
C LYS A 4 -7.49 -4.49 20.68
N ASN A 5 -6.27 -4.97 20.95
CA ASN A 5 -5.24 -5.11 19.91
C ASN A 5 -5.59 -6.22 18.91
N LEU A 6 -6.17 -7.32 19.40
CA LEU A 6 -6.63 -8.42 18.55
C LEU A 6 -7.81 -7.98 17.67
N THR A 7 -8.76 -7.22 18.21
CA THR A 7 -9.92 -6.71 17.44
C THR A 7 -9.50 -5.77 16.32
N VAL A 8 -8.56 -4.85 16.58
CA VAL A 8 -8.06 -3.94 15.54
C VAL A 8 -7.32 -4.71 14.44
N PHE A 9 -6.50 -5.69 14.81
CA PHE A 9 -5.80 -6.53 13.84
C PHE A 9 -6.79 -7.32 12.96
N THR A 10 -7.81 -7.95 13.56
CA THR A 10 -8.83 -8.67 12.79
C THR A 10 -9.66 -7.75 11.91
N CYS A 11 -10.01 -6.54 12.36
CA CYS A 11 -10.68 -5.57 11.49
C CYS A 11 -9.85 -5.19 10.27
N ILE A 12 -8.55 -4.93 10.45
CA ILE A 12 -7.63 -4.63 9.33
C ILE A 12 -7.51 -5.83 8.40
N PHE A 13 -7.36 -7.03 8.95
CA PHE A 13 -7.28 -8.27 8.17
C PHE A 13 -8.52 -8.49 7.29
N ILE A 14 -9.71 -8.31 7.87
CA ILE A 14 -10.99 -8.41 7.15
C ILE A 14 -11.05 -7.35 6.05
N LEU A 15 -10.70 -6.10 6.34
CA LEU A 15 -10.73 -5.02 5.38
C LEU A 15 -9.79 -5.26 4.19
N VAL A 16 -8.56 -5.71 4.45
CA VAL A 16 -7.58 -6.05 3.40
C VAL A 16 -8.14 -7.15 2.50
N ASN A 17 -8.69 -8.23 3.08
CA ASN A 17 -9.28 -9.31 2.31
C ASN A 17 -10.49 -8.86 1.49
N LEU A 18 -11.36 -8.00 2.04
CA LEU A 18 -12.50 -7.44 1.31
C LEU A 18 -12.07 -6.59 0.11
N ILE A 19 -11.05 -5.74 0.28
CA ILE A 19 -10.51 -4.92 -0.80
C ILE A 19 -9.90 -5.80 -1.90
N CYS A 20 -9.09 -6.80 -1.52
CA CYS A 20 -8.50 -7.74 -2.46
C CYS A 20 -9.57 -8.53 -3.22
N LEU A 21 -10.59 -9.05 -2.53
CA LEU A 21 -11.69 -9.78 -3.15
C LEU A 21 -12.50 -8.90 -4.09
N ALA A 22 -12.81 -7.66 -3.71
CA ALA A 22 -13.49 -6.70 -4.57
C ALA A 22 -12.69 -6.41 -5.84
N GLY A 23 -11.36 -6.26 -5.74
CA GLY A 23 -10.48 -6.11 -6.89
C GLY A 23 -10.51 -7.30 -7.85
N VAL A 24 -10.50 -8.54 -7.32
CA VAL A 24 -10.62 -9.76 -8.13
C VAL A 24 -11.99 -9.83 -8.82
N LEU A 25 -13.08 -9.58 -8.08
CA LEU A 25 -14.43 -9.61 -8.63
C LEU A 25 -14.61 -8.56 -9.73
N PHE A 26 -14.07 -7.36 -9.54
CA PHE A 26 -14.07 -6.31 -10.55
C PHE A 26 -13.28 -6.71 -11.80
N SER A 27 -12.08 -7.26 -11.63
CA SER A 27 -11.27 -7.77 -12.74
C SER A 27 -11.98 -8.89 -13.51
N ALA A 28 -12.59 -9.84 -12.78
CA ALA A 28 -13.35 -10.93 -13.36
C ALA A 28 -14.55 -10.41 -14.15
N TYR A 29 -15.29 -9.43 -13.60
CA TYR A 29 -16.42 -8.77 -14.27
C TYR A 29 -16.01 -8.11 -15.59
N ARG A 30 -14.94 -7.32 -15.58
CA ARG A 30 -14.45 -6.65 -16.80
C ARG A 30 -13.95 -7.67 -17.83
N THR A 31 -13.27 -8.71 -17.38
CA THR A 31 -12.72 -9.74 -18.27
C THR A 31 -13.82 -10.56 -18.93
N ILE A 32 -14.83 -11.01 -18.16
CA ILE A 32 -15.92 -11.81 -18.73
C ILE A 32 -16.75 -10.98 -19.72
N GLU A 33 -16.97 -9.70 -19.45
CA GLU A 33 -17.69 -8.79 -20.34
C GLU A 33 -16.95 -8.58 -21.67
N ILE A 34 -15.64 -8.31 -21.62
CA ILE A 34 -14.80 -8.15 -22.82
C ILE A 34 -14.69 -9.46 -23.60
N ASN A 35 -14.51 -10.59 -22.90
CA ASN A 35 -14.43 -11.90 -23.53
C ASN A 35 -15.75 -12.30 -24.18
N ALA A 36 -16.89 -11.96 -23.57
CA ALA A 36 -18.21 -12.21 -24.15
C ALA A 36 -18.35 -11.49 -25.48
N ASN A 37 -18.15 -10.16 -25.47
CA ASN A 37 -18.32 -9.34 -26.67
C ASN A 37 -17.40 -9.81 -27.81
N SER A 38 -16.12 -10.00 -27.52
CA SER A 38 -15.15 -10.46 -28.53
C SER A 38 -15.45 -11.87 -29.07
N SER A 39 -15.76 -12.84 -28.20
CA SER A 39 -16.03 -14.22 -28.61
C SER A 39 -17.31 -14.33 -29.43
N ILE A 40 -18.38 -13.64 -29.01
CA ILE A 40 -19.67 -13.64 -29.70
C ILE A 40 -19.51 -12.95 -31.06
N SER A 41 -18.95 -11.73 -31.09
CA SER A 41 -18.72 -11.00 -32.34
C SER A 41 -17.89 -11.84 -33.32
N GLN A 42 -16.81 -12.49 -32.89
CA GLN A 42 -15.97 -13.30 -33.76
C GLN A 42 -16.74 -14.49 -34.38
N ARG A 43 -17.54 -15.21 -33.59
CA ARG A 43 -18.29 -16.38 -34.09
C ARG A 43 -19.42 -15.98 -35.04
N PHE A 44 -20.15 -14.90 -34.75
CA PHE A 44 -21.24 -14.43 -35.60
C PHE A 44 -20.76 -13.63 -36.82
N HIS A 45 -19.63 -12.92 -36.74
CA HIS A 45 -19.00 -12.32 -37.93
C HIS A 45 -18.59 -13.37 -38.96
N SER A 46 -18.17 -14.57 -38.53
CA SER A 46 -17.84 -15.65 -39.46
C SER A 46 -19.04 -16.05 -40.34
N ILE A 47 -20.26 -15.92 -39.83
CA ILE A 47 -21.49 -16.14 -40.61
C ILE A 47 -21.76 -14.95 -41.54
N THR A 48 -21.64 -13.72 -41.05
CA THR A 48 -21.85 -12.53 -41.88
C THR A 48 -20.87 -12.50 -43.06
N ALA A 49 -19.63 -12.95 -42.83
CA ALA A 49 -18.62 -13.12 -43.87
C ALA A 49 -19.00 -14.16 -44.94
N LEU A 50 -19.85 -15.16 -44.63
CA LEU A 50 -20.39 -16.08 -45.64
C LEU A 50 -21.28 -15.34 -46.64
N SER A 51 -22.07 -14.36 -46.18
CA SER A 51 -22.91 -13.52 -47.06
C SER A 51 -22.06 -12.70 -48.03
N GLU A 52 -21.01 -12.04 -47.53
CA GLU A 52 -20.10 -11.26 -48.36
C GLU A 52 -19.27 -12.13 -49.32
N LYS A 53 -18.93 -13.37 -48.90
CA LYS A 53 -18.27 -14.35 -49.78
C LYS A 53 -19.22 -14.80 -50.88
N PHE A 54 -20.46 -15.12 -50.52
CA PHE A 54 -21.49 -15.56 -51.45
C PHE A 54 -21.77 -14.47 -52.50
N GLU A 55 -21.93 -13.22 -52.06
CA GLU A 55 -22.18 -12.09 -52.94
C GLU A 55 -21.09 -11.94 -54.00
N ARG A 56 -19.83 -11.88 -53.57
CA ARG A 56 -18.68 -11.71 -54.47
C ARG A 56 -18.47 -12.88 -55.43
N ALA A 57 -18.80 -14.10 -55.01
CA ALA A 57 -18.52 -15.30 -55.78
C ALA A 57 -19.65 -15.69 -56.74
N TYR A 58 -20.92 -15.45 -56.36
CA TYR A 58 -22.06 -16.08 -57.04
C TYR A 58 -23.19 -15.11 -57.41
N PHE A 59 -23.35 -13.97 -56.72
CA PHE A 59 -24.56 -13.15 -56.87
C PHE A 59 -24.73 -12.57 -58.28
N ASP A 60 -23.71 -11.93 -58.84
CA ASP A 60 -23.80 -11.33 -60.17
C ASP A 60 -24.07 -12.38 -61.26
N ASP A 61 -23.48 -13.56 -61.14
CA ASP A 61 -23.66 -14.66 -62.11
C ASP A 61 -25.07 -15.28 -62.03
N LEU A 62 -25.66 -15.32 -60.85
CA LEU A 62 -27.03 -15.78 -60.60
C LEU A 62 -28.07 -14.75 -61.07
N VAL A 63 -27.82 -13.45 -60.86
CA VAL A 63 -28.73 -12.38 -61.32
C VAL A 63 -28.67 -12.20 -62.84
N ALA A 64 -27.53 -12.49 -63.47
CA ALA A 64 -27.35 -12.38 -64.92
C ALA A 64 -28.27 -13.31 -65.74
N THR A 65 -28.93 -14.29 -65.13
CA THR A 65 -29.93 -15.14 -65.81
C THR A 65 -31.21 -14.39 -66.16
N ASN A 66 -31.43 -13.19 -65.58
CA ASN A 66 -32.53 -12.28 -65.91
C ASN A 66 -33.92 -12.94 -65.87
N GLY A 67 -34.15 -13.83 -64.90
CA GLY A 67 -35.43 -14.53 -64.71
C GLY A 67 -35.60 -15.82 -65.54
N ASP A 68 -34.60 -16.24 -66.33
CA ASP A 68 -34.59 -17.58 -66.92
C ASP A 68 -34.38 -18.64 -65.83
N CYS A 69 -35.42 -19.44 -65.62
CA CYS A 69 -35.49 -20.38 -64.53
C CYS A 69 -34.61 -21.61 -64.69
N GLU A 70 -34.49 -22.09 -65.92
CA GLU A 70 -33.69 -23.28 -66.22
C GLU A 70 -32.20 -22.94 -66.03
N ALA A 71 -31.78 -21.78 -66.54
CA ALA A 71 -30.44 -21.24 -66.35
C ALA A 71 -30.13 -20.96 -64.87
N PHE A 72 -31.05 -20.32 -64.13
CA PHE A 72 -30.87 -20.06 -62.70
C PHE A 72 -30.75 -21.36 -61.89
N SER A 73 -31.70 -22.29 -62.04
CA SER A 73 -31.73 -23.52 -61.24
C SER A 73 -30.49 -24.38 -61.46
N SER A 74 -29.98 -24.44 -62.70
CA SER A 74 -28.74 -25.14 -63.04
C SER A 74 -27.51 -24.58 -62.30
N LYS A 75 -27.31 -23.26 -62.36
CA LYS A 75 -26.22 -22.59 -61.64
C LYS A 75 -26.38 -22.70 -60.12
N ALA A 76 -27.59 -22.48 -59.63
CA ALA A 76 -27.91 -22.51 -58.20
C ALA A 76 -27.64 -23.91 -57.60
N LYS A 77 -27.97 -24.99 -58.31
CA LYS A 77 -27.63 -26.37 -57.90
C LYS A 77 -26.13 -26.58 -57.70
N MET A 78 -25.31 -26.06 -58.61
CA MET A 78 -23.85 -26.11 -58.48
C MET A 78 -23.36 -25.36 -57.25
N VAL A 79 -23.90 -24.17 -56.97
CA VAL A 79 -23.55 -23.40 -55.77
C VAL A 79 -23.94 -24.14 -54.49
N THR A 80 -25.17 -24.69 -54.40
CA THR A 80 -25.60 -25.49 -53.24
C THR A 80 -24.79 -26.77 -53.07
N PHE A 81 -24.19 -27.30 -54.14
CA PHE A 81 -23.31 -28.46 -54.08
C PHE A 81 -21.91 -28.11 -53.54
N TYR A 82 -21.36 -26.95 -53.92
CA TYR A 82 -20.04 -26.50 -53.47
C TYR A 82 -20.04 -25.83 -52.09
N GLU A 83 -21.14 -25.21 -51.67
CA GLU A 83 -21.25 -24.49 -50.41
C GLU A 83 -22.14 -25.26 -49.40
N PRO A 84 -21.55 -26.05 -48.47
CA PRO A 84 -22.31 -26.99 -47.63
C PRO A 84 -23.28 -26.35 -46.63
N TYR A 85 -23.13 -25.04 -46.39
CA TYR A 85 -24.02 -24.27 -45.51
C TYR A 85 -25.25 -23.71 -46.22
N ILE A 86 -25.26 -23.71 -47.56
CA ILE A 86 -26.36 -23.19 -48.38
C ILE A 86 -27.24 -24.34 -48.82
N ARG A 87 -28.49 -24.36 -48.32
CA ARG A 87 -29.42 -25.47 -48.59
C ARG A 87 -30.28 -25.28 -49.82
N ALA A 88 -30.69 -24.06 -50.07
CA ALA A 88 -31.49 -23.69 -51.21
C ALA A 88 -31.20 -22.26 -51.60
N LEU A 89 -31.30 -22.00 -52.90
CA LEU A 89 -31.19 -20.69 -53.52
C LEU A 89 -32.50 -20.38 -54.22
N THR A 90 -33.00 -19.16 -54.03
CA THR A 90 -34.25 -18.70 -54.63
C THR A 90 -34.02 -17.41 -55.39
N TYR A 91 -34.69 -17.29 -56.53
CA TYR A 91 -34.78 -16.07 -57.32
C TYR A 91 -36.16 -15.47 -57.14
N VAL A 92 -36.21 -14.26 -56.60
CA VAL A 92 -37.44 -13.53 -56.32
C VAL A 92 -37.47 -12.29 -57.19
N GLN A 93 -38.55 -12.12 -57.94
CA GLN A 93 -38.80 -10.96 -58.77
C GLN A 93 -40.20 -10.41 -58.50
N ASP A 94 -40.29 -9.11 -58.21
CA ASP A 94 -41.56 -8.43 -57.88
C ASP A 94 -42.36 -9.17 -56.78
N LYS A 95 -41.68 -9.55 -55.70
CA LYS A 95 -42.20 -10.32 -54.54
C LYS A 95 -42.72 -11.73 -54.86
N HIS A 96 -42.47 -12.23 -56.07
CA HIS A 96 -42.79 -13.61 -56.43
C HIS A 96 -41.51 -14.43 -56.49
N LEU A 97 -41.46 -15.53 -55.74
CA LEU A 97 -40.46 -16.57 -55.93
C LEU A 97 -40.73 -17.22 -57.28
N ARG A 98 -39.87 -16.93 -58.25
CA ARG A 98 -39.95 -17.41 -59.63
C ARG A 98 -39.22 -18.74 -59.78
N CYS A 99 -38.09 -18.89 -59.12
CA CYS A 99 -37.21 -20.05 -59.28
C CYS A 99 -36.56 -20.46 -57.98
N ASP A 100 -36.32 -21.75 -57.83
CA ASP A 100 -35.48 -22.29 -56.76
C ASP A 100 -34.54 -23.41 -57.26
N SER A 101 -33.50 -23.69 -56.48
CA SER A 101 -32.48 -24.68 -56.78
C SER A 101 -32.95 -26.15 -56.66
N LEU A 102 -34.12 -26.40 -56.07
CA LEU A 102 -34.58 -27.76 -55.75
C LEU A 102 -35.68 -28.24 -56.70
N TYR A 103 -36.71 -27.43 -56.89
CA TYR A 103 -37.91 -27.71 -57.66
C TYR A 103 -37.95 -26.95 -59.00
N GLY A 104 -37.06 -25.98 -59.23
CA GLY A 104 -37.03 -25.21 -60.48
C GLY A 104 -38.08 -24.10 -60.48
N GLU A 105 -38.95 -24.07 -61.49
CA GLU A 105 -39.95 -23.00 -61.67
C GLU A 105 -41.04 -23.02 -60.59
N ARG A 106 -41.32 -21.83 -60.07
CA ARG A 106 -42.30 -21.57 -59.02
C ARG A 106 -43.01 -20.25 -59.31
N ASN A 107 -44.16 -20.06 -58.68
CA ASN A 107 -44.83 -18.77 -58.66
C ASN A 107 -45.51 -18.56 -57.31
N ILE A 108 -44.69 -18.28 -56.29
CA ILE A 108 -45.15 -18.14 -54.91
C ILE A 108 -45.00 -16.70 -54.48
N PHE A 109 -46.10 -16.07 -54.09
CA PHE A 109 -46.09 -14.74 -53.52
C PHE A 109 -45.46 -14.77 -52.12
N ILE A 110 -44.39 -13.99 -51.91
CA ILE A 110 -43.75 -13.82 -50.60
C ILE A 110 -44.23 -12.50 -50.01
N ARG A 111 -45.02 -12.60 -48.94
CA ARG A 111 -45.58 -11.42 -48.23
C ARG A 111 -44.47 -10.54 -47.64
N GLU A 112 -43.43 -11.16 -47.10
CA GLU A 112 -42.26 -10.53 -46.48
C GLU A 112 -41.06 -10.61 -47.43
N ALA A 113 -41.19 -10.10 -48.65
CA ALA A 113 -40.05 -10.01 -49.56
C ALA A 113 -39.11 -8.87 -49.13
N ALA A 114 -37.80 -9.10 -49.23
CA ALA A 114 -36.77 -8.13 -48.89
C ALA A 114 -36.89 -6.86 -49.75
N ASN A 115 -37.10 -5.71 -49.12
CA ASN A 115 -37.15 -4.41 -49.82
C ASN A 115 -35.83 -3.60 -49.65
N SER A 116 -34.83 -4.14 -48.96
CA SER A 116 -33.55 -3.46 -48.67
C SER A 116 -32.36 -4.14 -49.33
N PHE A 117 -31.27 -3.39 -49.53
CA PHE A 117 -29.97 -3.91 -49.95
C PHE A 117 -29.37 -4.69 -48.78
N ARG A 118 -29.46 -6.02 -48.86
CA ARG A 118 -29.17 -7.01 -47.80
C ARG A 118 -30.21 -7.01 -46.67
N SER A 119 -30.88 -8.14 -46.48
CA SER A 119 -31.76 -8.37 -45.32
C SER A 119 -31.72 -9.81 -44.85
N VAL A 120 -31.83 -10.00 -43.54
CA VAL A 120 -31.92 -11.32 -42.91
C VAL A 120 -33.35 -11.54 -42.45
N MET A 121 -33.91 -12.70 -42.78
CA MET A 121 -35.28 -13.07 -42.41
C MET A 121 -35.28 -14.45 -41.79
N PHE A 122 -36.17 -14.66 -40.83
CA PHE A 122 -36.39 -15.95 -40.20
C PHE A 122 -37.72 -16.53 -40.66
N PHE A 123 -37.68 -17.77 -41.13
CA PHE A 123 -38.86 -18.54 -41.47
C PHE A 123 -38.97 -19.72 -40.51
N ALA A 124 -40.00 -19.70 -39.65
CA ALA A 124 -40.31 -20.80 -38.74
C ALA A 124 -40.57 -22.13 -39.49
N HIS A 125 -41.06 -22.02 -40.73
CA HIS A 125 -41.23 -23.13 -41.66
C HIS A 125 -40.69 -22.69 -43.02
N SER A 126 -39.74 -23.43 -43.58
CA SER A 126 -39.20 -23.11 -44.90
C SER A 126 -40.25 -23.30 -45.99
N VAL A 127 -40.28 -22.39 -46.96
CA VAL A 127 -41.15 -22.45 -48.16
C VAL A 127 -40.83 -23.68 -49.03
N VAL A 128 -39.63 -24.23 -48.85
CA VAL A 128 -39.08 -25.38 -49.56
C VAL A 128 -39.24 -26.67 -48.74
N ASP A 129 -38.97 -26.61 -47.44
CA ASP A 129 -39.13 -27.71 -46.49
C ASP A 129 -39.95 -27.23 -45.28
N PRO A 130 -41.26 -27.51 -45.24
CA PRO A 130 -42.13 -27.03 -44.16
C PRO A 130 -41.75 -27.53 -42.77
N THR A 131 -40.89 -28.55 -42.65
CA THR A 131 -40.51 -29.13 -41.36
C THR A 131 -39.27 -28.48 -40.73
N SER A 132 -38.54 -27.65 -41.48
CA SER A 132 -37.32 -27.00 -41.02
C SER A 132 -37.47 -25.49 -40.92
N ALA A 133 -36.94 -24.94 -39.83
CA ALA A 133 -36.76 -23.51 -39.66
C ALA A 133 -35.46 -23.05 -40.34
N VAL A 134 -35.54 -21.96 -41.10
CA VAL A 134 -34.43 -21.48 -41.95
C VAL A 134 -34.25 -19.98 -41.76
N ILE A 135 -32.98 -19.57 -41.71
CA ILE A 135 -32.60 -18.16 -41.77
C ILE A 135 -32.21 -17.86 -43.22
N ALA A 136 -32.98 -16.98 -43.86
CA ALA A 136 -32.74 -16.57 -45.23
C ALA A 136 -31.97 -15.26 -45.27
N PHE A 137 -30.86 -15.26 -46.01
CA PHE A 137 -30.11 -14.07 -46.35
C PHE A 137 -30.54 -13.63 -47.75
N ASN A 138 -31.02 -12.40 -47.86
CA ASN A 138 -31.53 -11.83 -49.10
C ASN A 138 -30.55 -10.78 -49.59
N ILE A 139 -30.13 -10.87 -50.85
CA ILE A 139 -29.29 -9.87 -51.50
C ILE A 139 -30.09 -9.33 -52.69
N SER A 140 -30.20 -8.01 -52.79
CA SER A 140 -30.98 -7.33 -53.83
C SER A 140 -30.09 -6.46 -54.70
N LYS A 141 -30.48 -6.30 -55.97
CA LYS A 141 -29.85 -5.34 -56.90
C LYS A 141 -30.55 -3.97 -56.80
N ASP A 142 -29.84 -2.89 -57.14
CA ASP A 142 -30.15 -1.44 -57.02
C ASP A 142 -31.62 -0.94 -57.05
N ASP A 143 -32.60 -1.71 -57.55
CA ASP A 143 -34.02 -1.37 -57.59
C ASP A 143 -34.91 -2.12 -56.58
N GLY A 144 -34.35 -3.06 -55.81
CA GLY A 144 -35.08 -3.91 -54.85
C GLY A 144 -36.08 -4.88 -55.49
N LYS A 145 -36.15 -4.96 -56.82
CA LYS A 145 -37.12 -5.80 -57.54
C LYS A 145 -36.62 -7.20 -57.77
N THR A 146 -35.30 -7.36 -57.90
CA THR A 146 -34.64 -8.66 -58.07
C THR A 146 -33.85 -9.00 -56.82
N VAL A 147 -34.19 -10.12 -56.20
CA VAL A 147 -33.57 -10.61 -54.97
C VAL A 147 -33.14 -12.05 -55.18
N VAL A 148 -31.89 -12.35 -54.83
CA VAL A 148 -31.41 -13.72 -54.66
C VAL A 148 -31.34 -13.98 -53.17
N SER A 149 -32.05 -15.01 -52.73
CA SER A 149 -32.05 -15.42 -51.33
C SER A 149 -31.42 -16.79 -51.19
N TYR A 150 -30.68 -16.98 -50.11
CA TYR A 150 -30.13 -18.28 -49.76
C TYR A 150 -30.42 -18.62 -48.31
N GLY A 151 -30.77 -19.88 -48.06
CA GLY A 151 -31.15 -20.37 -46.74
C GLY A 151 -30.02 -21.09 -46.01
N ILE A 152 -29.81 -20.75 -44.74
CA ILE A 152 -28.99 -21.51 -43.80
C ILE A 152 -29.91 -22.14 -42.74
N ASN A 153 -29.67 -23.41 -42.43
CA ASN A 153 -30.43 -24.12 -41.39
C ASN A 153 -30.24 -23.46 -40.02
N LEU A 154 -31.32 -23.40 -39.24
CA LEU A 154 -31.29 -22.88 -37.87
C LEU A 154 -30.25 -23.61 -36.99
N SER A 155 -30.10 -24.92 -37.18
CA SER A 155 -29.16 -25.75 -36.40
C SER A 155 -27.72 -25.25 -36.48
N THR A 156 -27.29 -24.68 -37.60
CA THR A 156 -25.93 -24.11 -37.74
C THR A 156 -25.68 -22.96 -36.76
N PHE A 157 -26.69 -22.13 -36.53
CA PHE A 157 -26.61 -21.04 -35.56
C PHE A 157 -26.70 -21.55 -34.13
N GLN A 158 -27.55 -22.55 -33.89
CA GLN A 158 -27.68 -23.18 -32.57
C GLN A 158 -26.38 -23.86 -32.14
N ASP A 159 -25.70 -24.57 -33.05
CA ASP A 159 -24.40 -25.20 -32.78
C ASP A 159 -23.35 -24.16 -32.36
N ILE A 160 -23.33 -22.98 -33.00
CA ILE A 160 -22.45 -21.88 -32.63
C ILE A 160 -22.80 -21.33 -31.24
N MET A 161 -24.07 -21.11 -30.94
CA MET A 161 -24.53 -20.67 -29.62
C MET A 161 -24.18 -21.68 -28.53
N LEU A 162 -24.34 -22.99 -28.79
CA LEU A 162 -23.99 -24.06 -27.87
C LEU A 162 -22.50 -24.03 -27.49
N THR A 163 -21.60 -23.66 -28.42
CA THR A 163 -20.17 -23.50 -28.09
C THR A 163 -19.88 -22.33 -27.14
N LEU A 164 -20.79 -21.38 -27.01
CA LEU A 164 -20.69 -20.19 -26.14
C LEU A 164 -21.45 -20.37 -24.82
N GLU A 165 -22.33 -21.38 -24.74
CA GLU A 165 -23.28 -21.59 -23.63
C GLU A 165 -22.62 -21.78 -22.27
N HIS A 166 -21.35 -22.21 -22.24
CA HIS A 166 -20.63 -22.47 -21.00
C HIS A 166 -20.51 -21.23 -20.09
N PHE A 167 -20.33 -20.04 -20.67
CA PHE A 167 -20.20 -18.79 -19.90
C PHE A 167 -21.29 -17.77 -20.21
N TYR A 168 -22.00 -17.91 -21.33
CA TYR A 168 -22.96 -16.93 -21.82
C TYR A 168 -24.25 -17.63 -22.21
N ASP A 169 -25.41 -17.14 -21.80
CA ASP A 169 -26.68 -17.52 -22.45
C ASP A 169 -26.83 -16.64 -23.69
N VAL A 170 -26.83 -17.23 -24.88
CA VAL A 170 -26.86 -16.47 -26.14
C VAL A 170 -28.19 -16.72 -26.84
N SER A 171 -28.85 -15.65 -27.24
CA SER A 171 -30.00 -15.69 -28.13
C SER A 171 -29.84 -14.72 -29.30
N MET A 172 -30.56 -14.97 -30.38
CA MET A 172 -30.55 -14.13 -31.57
C MET A 172 -31.96 -13.64 -31.85
N VAL A 173 -32.12 -12.37 -32.16
CA VAL A 173 -33.40 -11.77 -32.53
C VAL A 173 -33.37 -11.38 -34.00
N ILE A 174 -34.33 -11.94 -34.75
CA ILE A 174 -34.57 -11.65 -36.17
C ILE A 174 -36.06 -11.32 -36.32
N GLY A 175 -36.39 -10.06 -36.59
CA GLY A 175 -37.77 -9.60 -36.63
C GLY A 175 -38.47 -9.83 -35.28
N ASP A 176 -39.60 -10.53 -35.30
CA ASP A 176 -40.42 -10.81 -34.11
C ASP A 176 -40.09 -12.13 -33.39
N TYR A 177 -38.97 -12.76 -33.76
CA TYR A 177 -38.56 -14.05 -33.24
C TYR A 177 -37.27 -13.95 -32.44
N GLU A 178 -37.26 -14.60 -31.27
CA GLU A 178 -36.07 -14.90 -30.50
C GLU A 178 -35.68 -16.36 -30.73
N ILE A 179 -34.43 -16.59 -31.10
CA ILE A 179 -33.81 -17.88 -31.38
C ILE A 179 -32.83 -18.20 -30.27
N THR A 180 -32.94 -19.38 -29.68
CA THR A 180 -32.08 -19.88 -28.61
C THR A 180 -31.43 -21.21 -28.99
N THR A 181 -30.54 -21.72 -28.14
CA THR A 181 -29.92 -23.05 -28.29
C THR A 181 -30.95 -24.18 -28.35
N SER A 182 -32.12 -24.01 -27.73
CA SER A 182 -33.17 -25.03 -27.65
C SER A 182 -34.29 -24.90 -28.68
N GLY A 183 -34.35 -23.80 -29.45
CA GLY A 183 -35.41 -23.57 -30.42
C GLY A 183 -35.62 -22.10 -30.75
N PHE A 184 -36.86 -21.72 -31.05
CA PHE A 184 -37.24 -20.32 -31.28
C PHE A 184 -38.63 -20.04 -30.71
N THR A 185 -38.87 -18.80 -30.32
CA THR A 185 -40.14 -18.32 -29.76
C THR A 185 -40.46 -16.92 -30.30
N HIS A 186 -41.73 -16.53 -30.28
CA HIS A 186 -42.07 -15.12 -30.48
C HIS A 186 -41.52 -14.27 -29.34
N LEU A 187 -41.08 -13.04 -29.65
CA LEU A 187 -40.49 -12.13 -28.68
C LEU A 187 -41.44 -11.94 -27.48
N SER A 188 -40.97 -12.30 -26.28
CA SER A 188 -41.75 -12.16 -25.05
C SER A 188 -41.08 -11.13 -24.12
N GLN A 189 -41.87 -10.30 -23.45
CA GLN A 189 -41.39 -9.24 -22.56
C GLN A 189 -40.91 -9.74 -21.18
N ASP A 190 -40.56 -11.01 -21.02
CA ASP A 190 -40.26 -11.58 -19.70
C ASP A 190 -38.82 -11.22 -19.25
N LEU A 191 -38.70 -10.01 -18.70
CA LEU A 191 -37.48 -9.45 -18.12
C LEU A 191 -37.18 -10.13 -16.77
N LYS A 192 -36.63 -11.34 -16.80
CA LYS A 192 -35.86 -11.82 -15.65
C LYS A 192 -34.64 -10.90 -15.49
N GLN A 193 -34.44 -10.35 -14.30
CA GLN A 193 -33.22 -9.59 -13.97
C GLN A 193 -32.00 -10.50 -14.14
N LYS A 194 -31.24 -10.28 -15.21
CA LYS A 194 -29.98 -10.97 -15.49
C LYS A 194 -28.81 -10.07 -15.07
N PHE A 195 -27.70 -10.67 -14.64
CA PHE A 195 -26.59 -9.95 -13.98
C PHE A 195 -25.81 -9.05 -14.96
N ILE A 196 -25.60 -9.53 -16.19
CA ILE A 196 -25.21 -8.72 -17.34
C ILE A 196 -26.17 -9.09 -18.46
N ASN A 197 -26.73 -8.07 -19.13
CA ASN A 197 -27.53 -8.19 -20.34
C ASN A 197 -27.00 -7.17 -21.33
N ASN A 198 -26.54 -7.65 -22.48
CA ASN A 198 -26.05 -6.81 -23.56
C ASN A 198 -26.54 -7.33 -24.90
N THR A 199 -26.60 -6.42 -25.86
CA THR A 199 -27.02 -6.71 -27.23
C THR A 199 -25.92 -6.27 -28.18
N ILE A 200 -25.60 -7.12 -29.15
CA ILE A 200 -24.67 -6.82 -30.23
C ILE A 200 -25.49 -6.72 -31.51
N GLU A 201 -25.48 -5.55 -32.12
CA GLU A 201 -26.13 -5.34 -33.41
C GLU A 201 -25.26 -5.93 -34.53
N MET A 202 -25.87 -6.77 -35.35
CA MET A 202 -25.29 -7.32 -36.57
C MET A 202 -26.05 -6.79 -37.78
N ASN A 203 -25.51 -7.00 -38.98
CA ASN A 203 -26.17 -6.55 -40.21
C ASN A 203 -27.43 -7.40 -40.49
N GLY A 204 -28.59 -6.92 -40.04
CA GLY A 204 -29.90 -7.53 -40.26
C GLY A 204 -30.45 -8.38 -39.10
N TYR A 205 -29.73 -8.51 -37.99
CA TYR A 205 -30.20 -9.22 -36.79
C TYR A 205 -29.47 -8.73 -35.53
N GLN A 206 -29.99 -9.06 -34.35
CA GLN A 206 -29.37 -8.73 -33.06
C GLN A 206 -28.99 -10.00 -32.33
N VAL A 207 -27.83 -10.00 -31.66
CA VAL A 207 -27.41 -11.09 -30.78
C VAL A 207 -27.45 -10.61 -29.35
N HIS A 208 -28.35 -11.18 -28.56
CA HIS A 208 -28.43 -10.94 -27.14
C HIS A 208 -27.57 -11.95 -26.42
N TYR A 209 -26.87 -11.50 -25.39
CA TYR A 209 -26.23 -12.41 -24.48
C TYR A 209 -26.38 -11.97 -23.05
N ASP A 210 -26.50 -12.97 -22.19
CA ASP A 210 -26.67 -12.79 -20.78
C ASP A 210 -25.68 -13.62 -19.99
N ILE A 211 -25.30 -13.05 -18.84
CA ILE A 211 -24.48 -13.74 -17.86
C ILE A 211 -25.30 -13.81 -16.58
N THR A 212 -25.57 -15.02 -16.12
CA THR A 212 -26.20 -15.26 -14.81
C THR A 212 -25.15 -15.22 -13.71
N TYR A 213 -25.59 -14.99 -12.46
CA TYR A 213 -24.67 -14.97 -11.32
C TYR A 213 -23.91 -16.29 -11.15
N SER A 214 -24.55 -17.43 -11.43
CA SER A 214 -23.90 -18.75 -11.37
C SER A 214 -22.81 -18.89 -12.44
N LYS A 215 -23.06 -18.46 -13.68
CA LYS A 215 -22.03 -18.46 -14.74
C LYS A 215 -20.88 -17.51 -14.42
N PHE A 216 -21.16 -16.32 -13.88
CA PHE A 216 -20.14 -15.39 -13.41
C PHE A 216 -19.28 -15.98 -12.29
N LEU A 217 -19.91 -16.65 -11.31
CA LEU A 217 -19.21 -17.30 -10.22
C LEU A 217 -18.34 -18.47 -10.72
N THR A 218 -18.87 -19.32 -11.61
CA THR A 218 -18.11 -20.39 -12.24
C THR A 218 -16.93 -19.85 -13.04
N PHE A 219 -17.11 -18.80 -13.83
CA PHE A 219 -16.02 -18.13 -14.54
C PHE A 219 -14.96 -17.60 -13.58
N THR A 220 -15.37 -16.93 -12.52
CA THR A 220 -14.46 -16.35 -11.52
C THR A 220 -13.68 -17.45 -10.79
N LEU A 221 -14.33 -18.50 -10.34
CA LEU A 221 -13.66 -19.60 -9.64
C LEU A 221 -12.72 -20.38 -10.57
N THR A 222 -13.10 -20.61 -11.82
CA THR A 222 -12.26 -21.34 -12.77
C THR A 222 -11.00 -20.56 -13.14
N ASN A 223 -11.14 -19.26 -13.42
CA ASN A 223 -10.03 -18.43 -13.94
C ASN A 223 -9.23 -17.71 -12.85
N TYR A 224 -9.86 -17.37 -11.72
CA TYR A 224 -9.25 -16.54 -10.67
C TYR A 224 -8.95 -17.27 -9.35
N ARG A 225 -9.24 -18.58 -9.22
CA ARG A 225 -8.96 -19.34 -7.98
C ARG A 225 -7.54 -19.14 -7.44
N GLN A 226 -6.53 -19.22 -8.30
CA GLN A 226 -5.13 -19.10 -7.90
C GLN A 226 -4.83 -17.71 -7.31
N PHE A 227 -5.35 -16.65 -7.93
CA PHE A 227 -5.22 -15.28 -7.43
C PHE A 227 -5.91 -15.08 -6.09
N ILE A 228 -7.13 -15.63 -5.92
CA ILE A 228 -7.86 -15.59 -4.64
C ILE A 228 -7.04 -16.24 -3.53
N PHE A 229 -6.46 -17.43 -3.79
CA PHE A 229 -5.60 -18.12 -2.82
C PHE A 229 -4.35 -17.30 -2.48
N ILE A 230 -3.63 -16.78 -3.49
CA ILE A 230 -2.41 -15.99 -3.28
C ILE A 230 -2.72 -14.73 -2.44
N LEU A 231 -3.78 -14.00 -2.77
CA LEU A 231 -4.17 -12.78 -2.05
C LEU A 231 -4.55 -13.07 -0.60
N PHE A 232 -5.24 -14.18 -0.34
CA PHE A 232 -5.55 -14.60 1.03
C PHE A 232 -4.28 -14.84 1.85
N PHE A 233 -3.29 -15.54 1.31
CA PHE A 233 -2.02 -15.78 2.02
C PHE A 233 -1.17 -14.51 2.18
N LEU A 234 -1.16 -13.62 1.19
CA LEU A 234 -0.46 -12.34 1.28
C LEU A 234 -1.15 -11.32 2.19
N SER A 235 -2.44 -11.50 2.51
CA SER A 235 -3.17 -10.58 3.38
C SER A 235 -2.60 -10.52 4.81
N PHE A 236 -2.02 -11.62 5.31
CA PHE A 236 -1.44 -11.68 6.65
C PHE A 236 -0.20 -10.77 6.82
N PRO A 237 0.86 -10.88 5.99
CA PRO A 237 2.01 -9.98 6.09
C PRO A 237 1.64 -8.50 5.82
N ILE A 238 0.71 -8.23 4.89
CA ILE A 238 0.21 -6.87 4.64
C ILE A 238 -0.48 -6.32 5.90
N THR A 239 -1.36 -7.10 6.52
CA THR A 239 -2.04 -6.71 7.76
C THR A 239 -1.03 -6.44 8.87
N TYR A 240 0.00 -7.28 9.02
CA TYR A 240 1.05 -7.09 10.01
C TYR A 240 1.83 -5.78 9.79
N TRP A 241 2.19 -5.48 8.54
CA TRP A 241 2.89 -4.25 8.17
C TRP A 241 2.04 -3.00 8.45
N VAL A 242 0.78 -2.98 8.00
CA VAL A 242 -0.17 -1.89 8.23
C VAL A 242 -0.43 -1.68 9.72
N TYR A 243 -0.66 -2.76 10.48
CA TYR A 243 -0.85 -2.71 11.93
C TYR A 243 0.37 -2.13 12.64
N GLY A 244 1.58 -2.53 12.23
CA GLY A 244 2.84 -1.98 12.72
C GLY A 244 2.99 -0.48 12.44
N GLY A 245 2.61 -0.02 11.26
CA GLY A 245 2.61 1.39 10.86
C GLY A 245 1.66 2.25 11.70
N ILE A 246 0.40 1.84 11.83
CA ILE A 246 -0.62 2.56 12.61
C ILE A 246 -0.20 2.68 14.09
N LYS A 247 0.37 1.61 14.66
CA LYS A 247 0.87 1.63 16.05
C LYS A 247 2.01 2.63 16.26
N ARG A 248 2.80 2.92 15.21
CA ARG A 248 3.94 3.84 15.27
C ARG A 248 3.54 5.31 15.11
N LEU A 249 2.46 5.62 14.38
CA LEU A 249 2.17 6.98 13.92
C LEU A 249 1.27 7.81 14.84
N ASP A 250 0.18 7.27 15.40
CA ASP A 250 -0.91 8.17 15.85
C ASP A 250 -1.19 8.18 17.37
N LEU A 251 -0.63 7.24 18.13
CA LEU A 251 -0.93 7.11 19.57
C LEU A 251 0.15 7.67 20.50
N ASN A 252 1.34 8.00 20.02
CA ASN A 252 2.44 8.43 20.91
C ASN A 252 2.51 9.95 21.05
N ALA A 253 2.43 10.73 19.97
CA ALA A 253 2.50 12.21 20.04
C ALA A 253 1.34 12.82 20.86
N HIS A 254 0.11 12.32 20.69
CA HIS A 254 -1.03 12.77 21.50
C HIS A 254 -0.87 12.37 22.98
N LYS A 255 -0.35 11.18 23.28
CA LYS A 255 -0.07 10.78 24.66
C LYS A 255 1.06 11.61 25.28
N ILE A 256 2.10 11.92 24.52
CA ILE A 256 3.19 12.81 24.94
C ILE A 256 2.64 14.20 25.25
N ALA A 257 1.81 14.77 24.36
CA ALA A 257 1.14 16.05 24.60
C ALA A 257 0.34 16.04 25.92
N LYS A 258 -0.41 14.96 26.15
CA LYS A 258 -1.22 14.78 27.36
C LYS A 258 -0.35 14.58 28.61
N GLY A 259 0.75 13.85 28.49
CA GLY A 259 1.75 13.66 29.55
C GLY A 259 2.41 14.99 29.93
N ILE A 260 2.77 15.82 28.94
CA ILE A 260 3.30 17.18 29.14
C ILE A 260 2.27 18.00 29.90
N LYS A 261 1.02 18.07 29.45
CA LYS A 261 -0.05 18.82 30.14
C LYS A 261 -0.28 18.37 31.58
N ARG A 262 0.08 17.13 31.92
CA ARG A 262 -0.09 16.54 33.25
C ARG A 262 1.21 16.51 34.07
N SER A 263 2.29 17.09 33.55
CA SER A 263 3.61 17.08 34.17
C SER A 263 4.11 15.66 34.51
N GLU A 264 3.80 14.67 33.66
CA GLU A 264 4.13 13.24 33.86
C GLU A 264 5.62 12.92 33.55
N PHE A 265 6.38 13.86 32.99
CA PHE A 265 7.81 13.68 32.71
C PHE A 265 8.64 14.12 33.93
N GLU A 266 9.37 13.20 34.52
CA GLU A 266 10.12 13.38 35.76
C GLU A 266 11.62 13.19 35.53
N PRO A 267 12.47 14.05 36.12
CA PRO A 267 13.91 13.83 36.14
C PRO A 267 14.24 12.72 37.14
N TYR A 268 15.01 11.75 36.67
CA TYR A 268 15.77 10.85 37.51
C TYR A 268 17.22 11.30 37.48
N TYR A 269 17.92 11.20 38.59
CA TYR A 269 19.29 11.68 38.75
C TYR A 269 20.19 10.47 38.92
N GLN A 270 21.17 10.32 38.04
CA GLN A 270 22.22 9.33 38.21
C GLN A 270 23.47 10.04 38.75
N PRO A 271 24.01 9.63 39.91
CA PRO A 271 25.18 10.26 40.49
C PRO A 271 26.44 10.00 39.66
N ILE A 272 27.30 11.00 39.59
CA ILE A 272 28.62 10.96 38.95
C ILE A 272 29.68 11.17 40.02
N PHE A 273 30.73 10.36 39.99
CA PHE A 273 31.77 10.30 41.01
C PHE A 273 33.14 10.66 40.46
N ASN A 274 34.04 11.09 41.33
CA ASN A 274 35.46 11.18 41.03
C ASN A 274 36.20 9.87 41.36
N ALA A 275 37.50 9.81 41.07
CA ALA A 275 38.36 8.65 41.35
C ALA A 275 38.49 8.28 42.86
N LYS A 276 38.03 9.15 43.77
CA LYS A 276 37.99 8.90 45.22
C LYS A 276 36.63 8.36 45.68
N GLY A 277 35.67 8.20 44.77
CA GLY A 277 34.30 7.80 45.09
C GLY A 277 33.46 8.90 45.75
N SER A 278 33.89 10.16 45.69
CA SER A 278 33.06 11.29 46.14
C SER A 278 32.15 11.73 45.00
N ILE A 279 30.89 12.05 45.32
CA ILE A 279 29.96 12.60 44.34
C ILE A 279 30.43 13.99 43.88
N ILE A 280 30.38 14.21 42.57
CA ILE A 280 30.80 15.46 41.92
C ILE A 280 29.76 15.98 40.93
N GLY A 281 28.63 15.29 40.79
CA GLY A 281 27.60 15.70 39.86
C GLY A 281 26.50 14.66 39.72
N CYS A 282 25.58 14.94 38.81
CA CYS A 282 24.60 13.98 38.36
C CYS A 282 24.18 14.21 36.92
N GLU A 283 23.75 13.15 36.26
CA GLU A 283 23.05 13.21 34.97
C GLU A 283 21.54 13.19 35.19
N VAL A 284 20.83 14.11 34.54
CA VAL A 284 19.38 14.24 34.54
C VAL A 284 18.79 13.41 33.40
N LEU A 285 18.18 12.30 33.77
CA LEU A 285 17.60 11.33 32.86
C LEU A 285 16.09 11.43 32.85
N ALA A 286 15.52 11.67 31.67
CA ALA A 286 14.08 11.74 31.49
C ALA A 286 13.41 10.38 31.79
N ARG A 287 12.35 10.40 32.58
CA ARG A 287 11.44 9.26 32.75
C ARG A 287 10.00 9.72 32.60
N TRP A 288 9.20 8.94 31.88
CA TRP A 288 7.78 9.25 31.74
C TRP A 288 6.97 8.37 32.70
N ASN A 289 6.53 8.98 33.80
CA ASN A 289 5.72 8.34 34.82
C ASN A 289 4.23 8.47 34.48
N SER A 290 3.78 7.65 33.53
CA SER A 290 2.37 7.65 33.12
C SER A 290 1.49 6.89 34.10
N LYS A 291 0.18 7.15 34.07
CA LYS A 291 -0.81 6.37 34.85
C LYS A 291 -0.74 4.85 34.59
N SER A 292 -0.22 4.44 33.43
CA SER A 292 -0.04 3.03 33.07
C SER A 292 1.30 2.42 33.53
N GLY A 293 2.14 3.19 34.22
CA GLY A 293 3.48 2.77 34.65
C GLY A 293 4.59 3.62 34.03
N LEU A 294 5.82 3.31 34.45
CA LEU A 294 7.05 3.96 34.00
C LEU A 294 7.39 3.58 32.56
N ILE A 295 7.52 4.57 31.68
CA ILE A 295 7.91 4.39 30.28
C ILE A 295 9.37 4.87 30.12
N PRO A 296 10.27 4.02 29.59
CA PRO A 296 11.68 4.37 29.37
C PRO A 296 11.87 5.38 28.23
N PRO A 297 12.97 6.17 28.26
CA PRO A 297 13.26 7.24 27.29
C PRO A 297 13.30 6.75 25.84
N ASP A 298 13.89 5.58 25.56
CA ASP A 298 14.03 5.02 24.21
C ASP A 298 12.70 4.85 23.47
N ILE A 299 11.58 4.76 24.21
CA ILE A 299 10.24 4.62 23.63
C ILE A 299 9.65 5.97 23.22
N PHE A 300 9.89 7.04 23.99
CA PHE A 300 9.19 8.31 23.81
C PHE A 300 10.07 9.45 23.28
N ILE A 301 11.38 9.46 23.56
CA ILE A 301 12.30 10.51 23.09
C ILE A 301 12.32 10.60 21.55
N PRO A 302 12.48 9.51 20.78
CA PRO A 302 12.49 9.61 19.31
C PRO A 302 11.18 10.13 18.72
N GLN A 303 10.06 9.92 19.43
CA GLN A 303 8.75 10.43 19.02
C GLN A 303 8.60 11.90 19.39
N ALA A 304 9.06 12.31 20.58
CA ALA A 304 9.05 13.68 21.04
C ALA A 304 9.94 14.59 20.17
N GLU A 305 11.07 14.09 19.68
CA GLU A 305 11.93 14.80 18.73
C GLU A 305 11.20 15.01 17.40
N LYS A 306 10.65 13.93 16.81
CA LYS A 306 9.92 13.99 15.53
C LYS A 306 8.69 14.88 15.58
N SER A 307 7.99 14.93 16.72
CA SER A 307 6.79 15.75 16.90
C SER A 307 7.10 17.17 17.38
N GLY A 308 8.38 17.53 17.60
CA GLY A 308 8.79 18.84 18.15
C GLY A 308 8.43 19.05 19.61
N GLN A 309 7.98 18.01 20.32
CA GLN A 309 7.55 18.08 21.72
C GLN A 309 8.69 17.92 22.73
N ILE A 310 9.89 17.54 22.26
CA ILE A 310 11.07 17.31 23.11
C ILE A 310 11.44 18.54 23.95
N GLN A 311 11.30 19.75 23.39
CA GLN A 311 11.58 20.98 24.14
C GLN A 311 10.64 21.15 25.34
N ALA A 312 9.35 20.86 25.18
CA ALA A 312 8.41 20.98 26.29
C ALA A 312 8.69 19.95 27.41
N ILE A 313 9.23 18.78 27.06
CA ILE A 313 9.73 17.81 28.05
C ILE A 313 10.96 18.36 28.76
N PHE A 314 11.93 18.89 28.00
CA PHE A 314 13.13 19.51 28.54
C PHE A 314 12.82 20.64 29.53
N SER A 315 11.90 21.55 29.21
CA SER A 315 11.45 22.62 30.11
C SER A 315 10.89 22.09 31.44
N GLN A 316 10.22 20.93 31.43
CA GLN A 316 9.74 20.29 32.67
C GLN A 316 10.88 19.72 33.50
N LEU A 317 11.85 19.06 32.85
CA LEU A 317 13.03 18.54 33.53
C LEU A 317 13.84 19.67 34.16
N VAL A 318 14.05 20.77 33.43
CA VAL A 318 14.70 21.99 33.94
C VAL A 318 13.95 22.54 35.16
N THR A 319 12.64 22.73 35.04
CA THR A 319 11.82 23.28 36.13
C THR A 319 11.89 22.40 37.39
N LYS A 320 11.78 21.08 37.24
CA LYS A 320 11.84 20.13 38.36
C LYS A 320 13.25 20.01 38.95
N THR A 321 14.29 20.14 38.14
CA THR A 321 15.69 20.17 38.59
C THR A 321 15.97 21.41 39.41
N ILE A 322 15.52 22.58 38.94
CA ILE A 322 15.59 23.84 39.69
C ILE A 322 14.88 23.71 41.05
N GLN A 323 13.70 23.10 41.09
CA GLN A 323 12.97 22.86 42.35
C GLN A 323 13.75 21.95 43.32
N MET A 324 14.39 20.90 42.81
CA MET A 324 15.25 20.04 43.62
C MET A 324 16.43 20.84 44.22
N LEU A 325 17.12 21.65 43.40
CA LEU A 325 18.25 22.48 43.85
C LEU A 325 17.84 23.48 44.95
N TYR A 326 16.68 24.13 44.81
CA TYR A 326 16.17 25.02 45.84
C TYR A 326 15.85 24.28 47.15
N THR A 327 15.42 23.01 47.05
CA THR A 327 15.08 22.18 48.21
C THR A 327 16.33 21.61 48.89
N SER A 328 17.41 21.33 48.15
CA SER A 328 18.64 20.76 48.71
C SER A 328 19.44 21.77 49.55
N GLY A 329 19.32 23.07 49.28
CA GLY A 329 19.94 24.14 50.07
C GLY A 329 21.45 24.32 49.87
N SER A 330 22.22 23.24 49.77
CA SER A 330 23.64 23.26 49.39
C SER A 330 24.00 22.06 48.52
N LEU A 331 25.17 22.09 47.90
CA LEU A 331 25.72 20.99 47.11
C LEU A 331 27.03 20.51 47.75
N PRO A 332 27.36 19.21 47.62
CA PRO A 332 28.48 18.59 48.34
C PRO A 332 29.86 19.06 47.88
N THR A 333 29.96 19.77 46.75
CA THR A 333 31.23 20.30 46.22
C THR A 333 30.99 21.55 45.39
N LYS A 334 32.01 22.43 45.34
CA LYS A 334 32.05 23.69 44.55
C LYS A 334 32.33 23.49 43.06
N GLU A 335 32.33 22.24 42.61
CA GLU A 335 32.43 21.87 41.19
C GLU A 335 31.33 20.88 40.81
N PHE A 336 30.18 20.93 41.50
CA PHE A 336 29.10 20.00 41.23
C PHE A 336 28.54 20.26 39.83
N HIS A 337 28.49 19.24 38.98
CA HIS A 337 27.95 19.39 37.63
C HIS A 337 26.60 18.69 37.47
N VAL A 338 25.70 19.30 36.71
CA VAL A 338 24.42 18.70 36.33
C VAL A 338 24.41 18.51 34.83
N GLY A 339 24.51 17.26 34.40
CA GLY A 339 24.39 16.83 33.00
C GLY A 339 22.93 16.74 32.57
N ILE A 340 22.61 17.23 31.37
CA ILE A 340 21.30 17.00 30.76
C ILE A 340 21.46 16.77 29.25
N ASN A 341 20.85 15.70 28.76
CA ASN A 341 20.83 15.35 27.36
C ASN A 341 20.01 16.37 26.54
N ILE A 342 20.53 16.76 25.38
CA ILE A 342 19.86 17.64 24.43
C ILE A 342 19.78 17.01 23.04
N SER A 343 18.77 17.42 22.26
CA SER A 343 18.58 16.99 20.88
C SER A 343 18.85 18.13 19.89
N ALA A 344 19.29 17.78 18.67
CA ALA A 344 19.57 18.74 17.59
C ALA A 344 18.44 19.75 17.34
N PRO A 345 17.16 19.33 17.27
CA PRO A 345 16.05 20.25 16.96
C PRO A 345 15.78 21.31 18.02
N GLN A 346 16.33 21.16 19.23
CA GLN A 346 16.13 22.13 20.33
C GLN A 346 17.05 23.34 20.21
N ILE A 347 18.24 23.17 19.63
CA ILE A 347 19.31 24.18 19.67
C ILE A 347 18.93 25.47 18.93
N SER A 348 18.06 25.37 17.93
CA SER A 348 17.54 26.53 17.19
C SER A 348 16.33 27.20 17.86
N GLN A 349 15.83 26.69 18.98
CA GLN A 349 14.63 27.22 19.64
C GLN A 349 15.01 28.27 20.70
N SER A 350 14.36 29.43 20.69
CA SER A 350 14.58 30.47 21.70
C SER A 350 14.31 29.97 23.13
N GLN A 351 13.24 29.19 23.30
CA GLN A 351 12.87 28.61 24.60
C GLN A 351 13.95 27.69 25.18
N PHE A 352 14.71 27.01 24.31
CA PHE A 352 15.82 26.16 24.74
C PHE A 352 16.94 26.97 25.39
N ILE A 353 17.32 28.09 24.78
CA ILE A 353 18.32 29.00 25.32
C ILE A 353 17.84 29.53 26.67
N GLU A 354 16.60 30.03 26.75
CA GLU A 354 16.02 30.55 28.00
C GLU A 354 16.06 29.51 29.14
N ASP A 355 15.67 28.27 28.86
CA ASP A 355 15.68 27.19 29.84
C ASP A 355 17.09 26.83 30.31
N CYS A 356 18.06 26.78 29.37
CA CYS A 356 19.46 26.51 29.68
C CYS A 356 20.06 27.62 30.55
N VAL A 357 19.87 28.89 30.17
CA VAL A 357 20.34 30.06 30.93
C VAL A 357 19.73 30.07 32.33
N LYS A 358 18.42 29.82 32.44
CA LYS A 358 17.72 29.76 33.72
C LYS A 358 18.28 28.69 34.65
N LEU A 359 18.56 27.48 34.14
CA LEU A 359 19.15 26.41 34.92
C LEU A 359 20.60 26.74 35.30
N ALA A 360 21.41 27.24 34.36
CA ALA A 360 22.80 27.61 34.60
C ALA A 360 22.95 28.70 35.65
N GLN A 361 22.13 29.77 35.58
CA GLN A 361 22.12 30.83 36.60
C GLN A 361 21.66 30.33 37.96
N THR A 362 20.75 29.35 38.00
CA THR A 362 20.36 28.70 39.27
C THR A 362 21.53 27.92 39.85
N LEU A 363 22.19 27.08 39.05
CA LEU A 363 23.34 26.28 39.47
C LEU A 363 24.52 27.15 39.92
N LYS A 364 24.77 28.28 39.25
CA LYS A 364 25.83 29.23 39.61
C LYS A 364 25.70 29.77 41.04
N ARG A 365 24.48 29.86 41.59
CA ARG A 365 24.25 30.26 42.99
C ARG A 365 24.74 29.22 44.01
N TYR A 366 24.97 27.99 43.56
CA TYR A 366 25.44 26.87 44.35
C TYR A 366 26.86 26.44 43.97
N ASP A 367 27.63 27.30 43.29
CA ASP A 367 28.95 26.96 42.73
C ASP A 367 28.91 25.70 41.86
N ALA A 368 27.83 25.51 41.09
CA ALA A 368 27.62 24.36 40.23
C ALA A 368 27.53 24.75 38.75
N ILE A 369 27.75 23.76 37.88
CA ILE A 369 27.89 23.95 36.44
C ILE A 369 26.86 23.11 35.69
N LEU A 370 26.23 23.70 34.66
CA LEU A 370 25.39 22.98 33.73
C LEU A 370 26.26 22.35 32.64
N VAL A 371 26.05 21.06 32.37
CA VAL A 371 26.66 20.33 31.26
C VAL A 371 25.54 19.91 30.31
N LEU A 372 25.62 20.31 29.04
CA LEU A 372 24.71 19.84 28.00
C LEU A 372 25.36 18.68 27.25
N GLU A 373 24.66 17.58 27.13
CA GLU A 373 25.17 16.33 26.54
C GLU A 373 24.59 16.14 25.15
N LEU A 374 25.47 16.04 24.14
CA LEU A 374 25.11 15.86 22.74
C LEU A 374 25.63 14.51 22.24
N THR A 375 24.77 13.69 21.67
CA THR A 375 25.19 12.41 21.09
C THR A 375 25.96 12.59 19.78
N GLU A 376 26.86 11.64 19.49
CA GLU A 376 27.64 11.57 18.24
C GLU A 376 26.77 11.53 16.96
N ARG A 377 25.50 11.10 17.07
CA ARG A 377 24.56 10.93 15.94
C ARG A 377 23.85 12.22 15.55
N ILE A 378 23.98 13.27 16.35
CA ILE A 378 23.35 14.55 16.09
C ILE A 378 24.13 15.31 15.02
N HIS A 379 23.54 15.41 13.83
CA HIS A 379 24.00 16.35 12.81
C HIS A 379 23.48 17.75 13.17
N LEU A 380 24.37 18.61 13.67
CA LEU A 380 24.04 20.02 13.84
C LEU A 380 24.24 20.74 12.51
N PRO A 381 23.27 21.56 12.06
CA PRO A 381 23.44 22.36 10.86
C PRO A 381 24.61 23.34 11.06
N GLU A 382 25.57 23.35 10.13
CA GLU A 382 26.72 24.27 10.16
C GLU A 382 26.29 25.69 9.73
N ASP A 383 25.38 26.31 10.48
CA ASP A 383 24.87 27.65 10.22
C ASP A 383 25.31 28.68 11.29
N GLU A 384 25.13 29.97 10.99
CA GLU A 384 25.48 31.06 11.90
C GLU A 384 24.67 31.02 13.19
N LEU A 385 23.43 30.52 13.14
CA LEU A 385 22.54 30.43 14.30
C LEU A 385 23.09 29.46 15.34
N LEU A 386 23.58 28.29 14.93
CA LEU A 386 24.23 27.34 15.84
C LEU A 386 25.42 27.98 16.55
N GLN A 387 26.29 28.68 15.81
CA GLN A 387 27.46 29.32 16.40
C GLN A 387 27.09 30.40 17.41
N GLN A 388 26.04 31.17 17.12
CA GLN A 388 25.49 32.17 18.05
C GLN A 388 24.94 31.50 19.31
N THR A 389 24.14 30.44 19.17
CA THR A 389 23.61 29.69 20.31
C THR A 389 24.72 29.12 21.18
N LEU A 390 25.69 28.43 20.57
CA LEU A 390 26.83 27.86 21.31
C LEU A 390 27.66 28.94 22.02
N LYS A 391 27.80 30.12 21.41
CA LYS A 391 28.47 31.26 22.05
C LYS A 391 27.69 31.74 23.28
N ILE A 392 26.38 31.96 23.16
CA ILE A 392 25.52 32.38 24.28
C ILE A 392 25.63 31.39 25.44
N LEU A 393 25.54 30.09 25.16
CA LEU A 393 25.63 29.06 26.20
C LEU A 393 26.99 29.10 26.91
N ARG A 394 28.09 29.27 26.16
CA ARG A 394 29.44 29.37 26.75
C ARG A 394 29.63 30.64 27.57
N ASP A 395 29.10 31.77 27.13
CA ASP A 395 29.19 33.05 27.85
C ASP A 395 28.47 32.96 29.22
N GLU A 396 27.45 32.10 29.34
CA GLU A 396 26.79 31.75 30.61
C GLU A 396 27.54 30.68 31.44
N GLY A 397 28.71 30.23 30.98
CA GLY A 397 29.54 29.23 31.66
C GLY A 397 29.08 27.78 31.49
N ILE A 398 28.14 27.52 30.57
CA ILE A 398 27.62 26.19 30.29
C ILE A 398 28.68 25.37 29.55
N LYS A 399 28.82 24.12 29.97
CA LYS A 399 29.78 23.15 29.41
C LYS A 399 29.10 22.22 28.43
N LEU A 400 29.87 21.74 27.45
CA LEU A 400 29.37 20.78 26.46
C LEU A 400 30.08 19.44 26.64
N ALA A 401 29.29 18.37 26.68
CA ALA A 401 29.78 17.01 26.64
C ALA A 401 29.41 16.35 25.32
N LEU A 402 30.34 15.57 24.76
CA LEU A 402 30.02 14.62 23.70
C LEU A 402 29.65 13.28 24.35
N ASP A 403 28.45 12.83 24.07
CA ASP A 403 27.88 11.59 24.55
C ASP A 403 27.93 10.46 23.50
N ASP A 404 27.87 9.22 23.97
CA ASP A 404 27.87 7.99 23.15
C ASP A 404 29.08 7.86 22.19
N PHE A 405 30.26 8.38 22.56
CA PHE A 405 31.41 8.42 21.66
C PHE A 405 31.86 7.01 21.23
N GLY A 406 31.96 6.81 19.91
CA GLY A 406 32.42 5.56 19.29
C GLY A 406 31.29 4.64 18.81
N THR A 407 30.04 5.12 18.83
CA THR A 407 28.85 4.37 18.39
C THR A 407 28.20 4.96 17.12
N GLY A 408 28.85 5.94 16.48
CA GLY A 408 28.38 6.62 15.27
C GLY A 408 29.47 7.04 14.26
N TYR A 409 29.13 7.98 13.38
CA TYR A 409 29.95 8.46 12.26
C TYR A 409 30.45 9.91 12.46
N SER A 410 30.73 10.35 13.69
CA SER A 410 31.31 11.69 13.84
C SER A 410 32.73 11.69 13.30
N SER A 411 32.95 12.51 12.26
CA SER A 411 34.31 12.85 11.87
C SER A 411 34.99 13.54 13.05
N LEU A 412 36.22 13.14 13.40
CA LEU A 412 37.08 13.85 14.35
C LEU A 412 37.19 15.35 14.03
N LEU A 413 36.94 15.74 12.77
CA LEU A 413 36.83 17.13 12.33
C LEU A 413 35.63 17.87 12.95
N TYR A 414 34.48 17.21 13.04
CA TYR A 414 33.29 17.76 13.69
C TYR A 414 33.52 17.98 15.19
N PHE A 415 34.18 17.02 15.84
CA PHE A 415 34.66 17.15 17.21
C PHE A 415 35.61 18.34 17.38
N ALA A 416 36.56 18.54 16.46
CA ALA A 416 37.49 19.66 16.54
C ALA A 416 36.83 21.04 16.35
N LYS A 417 35.71 21.12 15.60
CA LYS A 417 34.95 22.37 15.38
C LYS A 417 34.15 22.79 16.62
N ILE A 418 33.48 21.84 17.27
CA ILE A 418 32.70 22.08 18.47
C ILE A 418 33.64 21.91 19.67
N LYS A 419 33.99 23.02 20.35
CA LYS A 419 34.81 22.96 21.57
C LYS A 419 34.03 22.27 22.70
N PHE A 420 34.10 20.94 22.74
CA PHE A 420 33.59 20.13 23.85
C PHE A 420 34.53 20.25 25.05
N ASP A 421 33.94 20.23 26.25
CA ASP A 421 34.67 20.26 27.51
C ASP A 421 34.82 18.85 28.11
N ILE A 422 33.89 17.95 27.78
CA ILE A 422 33.79 16.60 28.34
C ILE A 422 33.58 15.59 27.21
N LEU A 423 34.25 14.44 27.31
CA LEU A 423 34.03 13.26 26.49
C LEU A 423 33.44 12.15 27.36
N LYS A 424 32.23 11.69 27.06
CA LYS A 424 31.62 10.54 27.72
C LYS A 424 31.91 9.28 26.91
N ILE A 425 32.56 8.30 27.53
CA ILE A 425 32.87 6.99 26.97
C ILE A 425 31.66 6.09 27.25
N ASP A 426 31.02 5.64 26.17
CA ASP A 426 29.84 4.79 26.23
C ASP A 426 30.12 3.46 26.94
N LYS A 427 29.05 2.91 27.54
CA LYS A 427 29.06 1.61 28.22
C LYS A 427 29.63 0.50 27.34
N THR A 428 29.39 0.52 26.03
CA THR A 428 29.90 -0.53 25.14
C THR A 428 31.43 -0.65 25.16
N PHE A 429 32.16 0.44 25.40
CA PHE A 429 33.61 0.41 25.57
C PHE A 429 34.02 -0.05 26.97
N VAL A 430 33.26 0.34 28.00
CA VAL A 430 33.50 -0.08 29.40
C VAL A 430 33.22 -1.59 29.57
N ASP A 431 32.28 -2.14 28.81
CA ASP A 431 31.99 -3.57 28.75
C ASP A 431 33.15 -4.39 28.14
N LEU A 432 34.07 -3.77 27.39
CA LEU A 432 35.28 -4.44 26.88
C LEU A 432 36.33 -4.71 27.97
N ILE A 433 36.21 -4.08 29.14
CA ILE A 433 37.14 -4.26 30.25
C ILE A 433 36.91 -5.64 30.89
N SER A 434 37.60 -6.65 30.37
CA SER A 434 37.60 -8.01 30.89
C SER A 434 38.99 -8.46 31.34
N GLN A 435 39.07 -9.58 32.07
CA GLN A 435 40.35 -10.14 32.50
C GLN A 435 41.08 -10.92 31.38
N GLU A 436 40.36 -11.31 30.31
CA GLU A 436 40.82 -12.31 29.34
C GLU A 436 41.03 -11.79 27.90
N ASN A 437 40.90 -10.49 27.62
CA ASN A 437 40.83 -9.99 26.24
C ASN A 437 41.70 -8.74 25.95
N ASP A 438 42.24 -8.68 24.72
CA ASP A 438 43.09 -7.61 24.17
C ASP A 438 42.30 -6.39 23.66
N GLN A 439 40.97 -6.43 23.70
CA GLN A 439 40.08 -5.36 23.22
C GLN A 439 40.17 -4.05 24.03
N LYS A 440 40.95 -4.04 25.12
CA LYS A 440 41.32 -2.86 25.92
C LYS A 440 42.03 -1.77 25.11
N LEU A 441 42.73 -2.13 24.03
CA LEU A 441 43.48 -1.18 23.21
C LEU A 441 42.58 -0.06 22.65
N LEU A 442 41.35 -0.41 22.25
CA LEU A 442 40.43 0.56 21.68
C LEU A 442 39.97 1.59 22.72
N LEU A 443 39.59 1.13 23.92
CA LEU A 443 39.26 2.01 25.04
C LEU A 443 40.44 2.93 25.42
N ASN A 444 41.66 2.38 25.46
CA ASN A 444 42.86 3.16 25.76
C ASN A 444 43.10 4.28 24.73
N ASN A 445 42.88 4.00 23.44
CA ASN A 445 43.00 5.02 22.39
C ASN A 445 41.98 6.15 22.56
N VAL A 446 40.75 5.84 22.99
CA VAL A 446 39.73 6.86 23.28
C VAL A 446 40.15 7.72 24.47
N ILE A 447 40.67 7.11 25.52
CA ILE A 447 41.19 7.81 26.70
C ILE A 447 42.36 8.74 26.30
N ASP A 448 43.31 8.24 25.51
CA ASP A 448 44.46 9.01 25.06
C ASP A 448 44.06 10.17 24.13
N LEU A 449 43.05 9.97 23.28
CA LEU A 449 42.47 11.04 22.47
C LEU A 449 41.92 12.17 23.36
N GLY A 450 41.10 11.84 24.37
CA GLY A 450 40.57 12.84 25.30
C GLY A 450 41.67 13.61 26.03
N ARG A 451 42.73 12.91 26.46
CA ARG A 451 43.91 13.55 27.08
C ARG A 451 44.64 14.49 26.13
N GLN A 452 44.88 14.08 24.88
CA GLN A 452 45.54 14.91 23.87
C GLN A 452 44.74 16.18 23.56
N LEU A 453 43.42 16.08 23.58
CA LEU A 453 42.50 17.19 23.37
C LEU A 453 42.32 18.07 24.61
N LYS A 454 42.86 17.66 25.77
CA LYS A 454 42.75 18.35 27.06
C LYS A 454 41.29 18.57 27.51
N ILE A 455 40.44 17.60 27.20
CA ILE A 455 39.04 17.55 27.65
C ILE A 455 38.93 16.57 28.81
N ARG A 456 37.94 16.78 29.69
CA ARG A 456 37.67 15.87 30.79
C ARG A 456 36.98 14.61 30.27
N ILE A 457 37.16 13.47 30.93
CA ILE A 457 36.63 12.18 30.49
C ILE A 457 35.68 11.61 31.54
N THR A 458 34.48 11.23 31.11
CA THR A 458 33.54 10.41 31.88
C THR A 458 33.52 9.00 31.33
N ALA A 459 33.61 7.98 32.17
CA ALA A 459 33.28 6.61 31.79
C ALA A 459 31.90 6.22 32.31
N GLU A 460 31.04 5.73 31.41
CA GLU A 460 29.67 5.34 31.70
C GLU A 460 29.48 3.83 31.80
N GLY A 461 28.39 3.43 32.45
CA GLY A 461 28.01 2.01 32.50
C GLY A 461 28.98 1.13 33.29
N ILE A 462 29.71 1.69 34.26
CA ILE A 462 30.54 0.91 35.18
C ILE A 462 29.62 0.03 36.05
N GLU A 463 29.74 -1.29 35.93
CA GLU A 463 28.90 -2.26 36.63
C GLU A 463 29.69 -3.09 37.67
N THR A 464 31.02 -3.14 37.55
CA THR A 464 31.88 -3.96 38.41
C THR A 464 33.01 -3.16 39.05
N LEU A 465 33.48 -3.62 40.22
CA LEU A 465 34.68 -3.08 40.87
C LEU A 465 35.91 -3.18 39.96
N TYR A 466 36.02 -4.25 39.17
CA TYR A 466 37.13 -4.46 38.26
C TYR A 466 37.18 -3.38 37.16
N GLN A 467 36.04 -3.04 36.55
CA GLN A 467 35.95 -1.92 35.58
C GLN A 467 36.37 -0.60 36.22
N TYR A 468 35.89 -0.32 37.44
CA TYR A 468 36.24 0.90 38.16
C TYR A 468 37.74 1.00 38.45
N GLU A 469 38.35 -0.03 39.04
CA GLU A 469 39.77 -0.05 39.36
C GLU A 469 40.65 0.00 38.10
N TYR A 470 40.23 -0.63 37.01
CA TYR A 470 40.90 -0.51 35.72
C TYR A 470 40.90 0.94 35.24
N LEU A 471 39.74 1.59 35.13
CA LEU A 471 39.62 2.97 34.65
C LEU A 471 40.34 3.97 35.55
N LYS A 472 40.39 3.70 36.86
CA LYS A 472 41.10 4.52 37.84
C LYS A 472 42.61 4.56 37.60
N GLN A 473 43.21 3.48 37.08
CA GLN A 473 44.64 3.47 36.67
C GLN A 473 44.93 4.47 35.55
N TYR A 474 43.93 4.81 34.75
CA TYR A 474 44.03 5.80 33.69
C TYR A 474 43.71 7.22 34.16
N ASN A 475 43.49 7.45 35.46
CA ASN A 475 43.24 8.79 36.02
C ASN A 475 42.20 9.60 35.22
N ILE A 476 41.14 8.95 34.73
CA ILE A 476 40.02 9.67 34.10
C ILE A 476 39.28 10.48 35.17
N ASP A 477 38.60 11.53 34.73
CA ASP A 477 38.03 12.53 35.64
C ASP A 477 36.79 12.01 36.37
N TYR A 478 35.86 11.40 35.62
CA TYR A 478 34.50 11.15 36.07
C TYR A 478 34.06 9.69 35.83
N TYR A 479 33.27 9.16 36.76
CA TYR A 479 32.86 7.76 36.81
C TYR A 479 31.35 7.67 37.07
N GLN A 480 30.64 6.94 36.21
CA GLN A 480 29.19 6.76 36.30
C GLN A 480 28.81 5.31 35.97
N GLY A 481 27.87 4.75 36.74
CA GLY A 481 27.38 3.40 36.47
C GLY A 481 26.70 2.74 37.66
N TYR A 482 26.11 1.58 37.41
CA TYR A 482 25.33 0.82 38.41
C TYR A 482 26.18 0.22 39.53
N TYR A 483 27.50 0.12 39.35
CA TYR A 483 28.44 -0.18 40.43
C TYR A 483 28.28 0.79 41.60
N PHE A 484 28.06 2.08 41.30
CA PHE A 484 27.81 3.10 42.31
C PHE A 484 26.34 3.19 42.65
N ASP A 485 25.51 3.55 41.66
CA ASP A 485 24.08 3.69 41.82
C ASP A 485 23.33 3.78 40.49
N LYS A 486 22.07 3.35 40.54
CA LYS A 486 21.11 3.51 39.44
C LYS A 486 20.51 4.93 39.44
N PRO A 487 20.00 5.41 38.30
CA PRO A 487 19.19 6.62 38.25
C PRO A 487 18.04 6.55 39.27
N MET A 488 17.88 7.58 40.09
CA MET A 488 16.90 7.61 41.18
C MET A 488 16.08 8.89 41.20
N ARG A 489 14.95 8.90 41.90
CA ARG A 489 14.09 10.09 41.99
C ARG A 489 14.76 11.19 42.80
N ALA A 490 14.34 12.43 42.60
CA ALA A 490 14.83 13.60 43.33
C ALA A 490 14.90 13.38 44.85
N LYS A 491 13.84 12.81 45.44
CA LYS A 491 13.76 12.55 46.88
C LYS A 491 14.88 11.62 47.36
N ASP A 492 15.09 10.52 46.65
CA ASP A 492 16.09 9.52 47.02
C ASP A 492 17.51 10.06 46.79
N PHE A 493 17.70 10.80 45.70
CA PHE A 493 18.97 11.47 45.38
C PHE A 493 19.35 12.49 46.45
N MET A 494 18.41 13.38 46.81
CA MET A 494 18.63 14.39 47.86
C MET A 494 18.95 13.75 49.21
N ALA A 495 18.17 12.74 49.63
CA ALA A 495 18.37 12.07 50.91
C ALA A 495 19.73 11.36 50.99
N ARG A 496 20.21 10.83 49.86
CA ARG A 496 21.48 10.09 49.84
C ARG A 496 22.71 10.99 49.70
N TYR A 497 22.60 12.07 48.92
CA TYR A 497 23.77 12.83 48.47
C TYR A 497 23.79 14.31 48.82
N LEU A 498 22.64 14.93 49.12
CA LEU A 498 22.55 16.39 49.27
C LEU A 498 22.11 16.86 50.66
N LEU A 499 21.44 16.01 51.46
CA LEU A 499 20.84 16.39 52.75
C LEU A 499 21.58 15.84 53.99
N ASN A 500 22.89 15.59 53.89
CA ASN A 500 23.71 15.13 55.01
C ASN A 500 24.63 16.23 55.54
#